data_AF-A0A1D6L8G0-F1
#
_entry.id   AF-A0A1D6L8G0-F1
#
_cell.length_a   1.000
_cell.length_b   1.000
_cell.length_c   1.000
_cell.angle_alpha   90.00
_cell.angle_beta   90.00
_cell.angle_gamma   90.00
#
_symmetry.space_group_name_H-M   'P 1'
#
loop_
_entity.id
_entity.type
_entity.pdbx_description
1 polymer ?
#
loop_
_entity_poly.entity_id
_entity_poly.type
_entity_poly.pdbx_seq_one_letter_code
_entity_poly.pdbx_strand_id
1 'polypeptide(L)'
;MDAARWVVCLLVTVICLSCAAAATAAVRSPAARLHRHLKRLNKPAVKSIESPDGDMIDCVHISHQPAFDHPYLKNHTIQMRPNYHPEGLYEESKASSSGGERPMAQLWHQNGRCPEGTVPIRRTRKDDLLRASSMRRYGRKRRAAANPMSVSPTMLNEGGHQHAIAYVQGDKYYGAKATINVWAPKIEQPNEFSLSQLWILGGSFGEDLNSIEAGWQVQS
;
A
#
# COMPACT_ATOMS: atom_id res chain seq x y z
N MET A 1 -24.02 -67.38 5.74
CA MET A 1 -23.14 -66.81 4.70
C MET A 1 -22.70 -65.39 5.10
N ASP A 2 -22.30 -65.19 6.36
CA ASP A 2 -22.41 -63.86 6.97
C ASP A 2 -21.07 -63.28 7.44
N ALA A 3 -20.16 -64.08 7.99
CA ALA A 3 -18.88 -63.60 8.51
C ALA A 3 -17.99 -62.92 7.44
N ALA A 4 -17.93 -63.48 6.23
CA ALA A 4 -17.12 -62.92 5.14
C ALA A 4 -17.61 -61.53 4.68
N ARG A 5 -18.93 -61.30 4.68
CA ARG A 5 -19.52 -60.00 4.31
C ARG A 5 -19.21 -58.93 5.37
N TRP A 6 -19.26 -59.29 6.65
CA TRP A 6 -18.89 -58.39 7.74
C TRP A 6 -17.40 -58.02 7.72
N VAL A 7 -16.52 -58.99 7.43
CA VAL A 7 -15.07 -58.75 7.30
C VAL A 7 -14.77 -57.82 6.12
N VAL A 8 -15.40 -58.03 4.97
CA VAL A 8 -15.24 -57.14 3.81
C VAL A 8 -15.75 -55.72 4.12
N CYS A 9 -16.92 -55.57 4.76
CA CYS A 9 -17.43 -54.26 5.18
C CYS A 9 -16.49 -53.57 6.20
N LEU A 10 -15.93 -54.30 7.16
CA LEU A 10 -14.95 -53.73 8.10
C LEU A 10 -13.67 -53.29 7.41
N LEU A 11 -13.13 -54.09 6.49
CA LEU A 11 -11.93 -53.72 5.73
C LEU A 11 -12.18 -52.47 4.87
N VAL A 12 -13.32 -52.41 4.17
CA VAL A 12 -13.68 -51.24 3.35
C VAL A 12 -13.85 -50.00 4.22
N THR A 13 -14.52 -50.09 5.37
CA THR A 13 -14.69 -48.94 6.26
C THR A 13 -13.37 -48.46 6.85
N VAL A 14 -12.48 -49.36 7.28
CA VAL A 14 -11.12 -49.02 7.76
C VAL A 14 -10.29 -48.36 6.67
N ILE A 15 -10.35 -48.87 5.43
CA ILE A 15 -9.68 -48.25 4.28
C ILE A 15 -10.24 -46.85 4.03
N CYS A 16 -11.57 -46.67 3.98
CA CYS A 16 -12.19 -45.35 3.80
C CYS A 16 -11.81 -44.36 4.90
N LEU A 17 -11.82 -44.80 6.18
CA LEU A 17 -11.41 -43.99 7.33
C LEU A 17 -9.93 -43.58 7.25
N SER A 18 -9.04 -44.50 6.88
CA SER A 18 -7.61 -44.20 6.71
C SER A 18 -7.34 -43.25 5.54
N CYS A 19 -8.03 -43.41 4.41
CA CYS A 19 -7.95 -42.48 3.27
C CYS A 19 -8.45 -41.08 3.65
N ALA A 20 -9.55 -40.97 4.40
CA ALA A 20 -10.06 -39.69 4.88
C ALA A 20 -9.07 -39.01 5.85
N ALA A 21 -8.44 -39.78 6.75
CA ALA A 21 -7.39 -39.28 7.64
C ALA A 21 -6.15 -38.77 6.86
N ALA A 22 -5.70 -39.52 5.85
CA ALA A 22 -4.58 -39.11 5.00
C ALA A 22 -4.89 -37.83 4.21
N ALA A 23 -6.10 -37.73 3.64
CA ALA A 23 -6.54 -36.52 2.91
C ALA A 23 -6.60 -35.29 3.83
N THR A 24 -7.16 -35.43 5.03
CA THR A 24 -7.21 -34.33 6.01
C THR A 24 -5.82 -33.91 6.49
N ALA A 25 -4.89 -34.85 6.66
CA ALA A 25 -3.49 -34.55 6.97
C ALA A 25 -2.80 -33.79 5.83
N ALA A 26 -3.01 -34.20 4.57
CA ALA A 26 -2.46 -33.51 3.40
C ALA A 26 -2.95 -32.06 3.28
N VAL A 27 -4.25 -31.81 3.53
CA VAL A 27 -4.85 -30.46 3.52
C VAL A 27 -4.28 -29.56 4.62
N ARG A 28 -3.85 -30.13 5.74
CA ARG A 28 -3.27 -29.43 6.89
C ARG A 28 -1.75 -29.25 6.81
N SER A 29 -1.09 -29.84 5.82
CA SER A 29 0.36 -29.76 5.67
C SER A 29 0.85 -28.30 5.49
N PRO A 30 2.07 -27.97 5.95
CA PRO A 30 2.67 -26.65 5.75
C PRO A 30 2.73 -26.24 4.26
N ALA A 31 3.03 -27.20 3.37
CA ALA A 31 3.06 -26.99 1.93
C ALA A 31 1.68 -26.62 1.37
N ALA A 32 0.61 -27.32 1.76
CA ALA A 32 -0.75 -27.00 1.36
C ALA A 32 -1.21 -25.63 1.89
N ARG A 33 -0.81 -25.28 3.13
CA ARG A 33 -1.08 -23.96 3.71
C ARG A 33 -0.37 -22.85 2.93
N LEU A 34 0.90 -23.05 2.58
CA LEU A 34 1.69 -22.12 1.78
C LEU A 34 1.10 -21.92 0.38
N HIS A 35 0.75 -23.02 -0.30
CA HIS A 35 0.13 -22.99 -1.62
C HIS A 35 -1.21 -22.22 -1.60
N ARG A 36 -2.07 -22.49 -0.60
CA ARG A 36 -3.33 -21.76 -0.42
C ARG A 36 -3.11 -20.27 -0.16
N HIS A 37 -2.06 -19.93 0.59
CA HIS A 37 -1.72 -18.54 0.88
C HIS A 37 -1.24 -17.80 -0.36
N LEU A 38 -0.37 -18.41 -1.16
CA LEU A 38 0.08 -17.87 -2.45
C LEU A 38 -1.09 -17.66 -3.41
N LYS A 39 -1.99 -18.64 -3.53
CA LYS A 39 -3.19 -18.54 -4.36
C LYS A 39 -4.13 -17.40 -3.93
N ARG A 40 -4.13 -17.04 -2.64
CA ARG A 40 -4.91 -15.91 -2.14
C ARG A 40 -4.25 -14.56 -2.45
N LEU A 41 -2.93 -14.47 -2.35
CA LEU A 41 -2.18 -13.24 -2.61
C LEU A 41 -2.10 -12.91 -4.11
N ASN A 42 -1.84 -13.92 -4.94
CA ASN A 42 -1.71 -13.76 -6.37
C ASN A 42 -3.08 -13.90 -7.03
N LYS A 43 -3.56 -12.80 -7.61
CA LYS A 43 -4.81 -12.76 -8.35
C LYS A 43 -4.64 -13.33 -9.75
N PRO A 44 -5.71 -13.82 -10.40
CA PRO A 44 -5.65 -14.23 -11.79
C PRO A 44 -5.16 -13.08 -12.66
N ALA A 45 -4.08 -13.32 -13.40
CA ALA A 45 -3.47 -12.33 -14.28
C ALA A 45 -4.13 -12.38 -15.67
N VAL A 46 -4.44 -11.21 -16.22
CA VAL A 46 -4.84 -11.05 -17.63
C VAL A 46 -3.61 -11.16 -18.54
N LYS A 47 -2.48 -10.64 -18.06
CA LYS A 47 -1.17 -10.66 -18.72
C LYS A 47 -0.09 -10.68 -17.64
N SER A 48 1.01 -11.39 -17.88
CA SER A 48 2.21 -11.33 -17.04
C SER A 48 3.36 -10.73 -17.84
N ILE A 49 4.13 -9.87 -17.20
CA ILE A 49 5.32 -9.23 -17.76
C ILE A 49 6.50 -9.66 -16.90
N GLU A 50 7.48 -10.32 -17.49
CA GLU A 50 8.74 -10.61 -16.82
C GLU A 50 9.63 -9.37 -16.94
N SER A 51 10.20 -8.94 -15.82
CA SER A 51 11.10 -7.81 -15.72
C SER A 51 12.55 -8.30 -15.87
N PRO A 52 13.49 -7.47 -16.39
CA PRO A 52 14.90 -7.85 -16.53
C PRO A 52 15.59 -8.29 -15.22
N ASP A 53 15.09 -7.84 -14.08
CA ASP A 53 15.56 -8.22 -12.74
C ASP A 53 14.94 -9.54 -12.22
N GLY A 54 14.14 -10.22 -13.04
CA GLY A 54 13.48 -11.49 -12.71
C GLY A 54 12.17 -11.34 -11.94
N ASP A 55 11.70 -10.11 -11.68
CA ASP A 55 10.36 -9.91 -11.13
C ASP A 55 9.27 -10.25 -12.17
N MET A 56 8.17 -10.84 -11.73
CA MET A 56 6.98 -11.01 -12.56
C MET A 56 5.91 -10.01 -12.14
N ILE A 57 5.45 -9.20 -13.10
CA ILE A 57 4.37 -8.25 -12.92
C ILE A 57 3.10 -8.82 -13.56
N ASP A 58 2.10 -9.09 -12.74
CA ASP A 58 0.80 -9.55 -13.16
C ASP A 58 -0.13 -8.37 -13.36
N CYS A 59 -0.66 -8.21 -14.57
CA CYS A 59 -1.72 -7.28 -14.88
C CYS A 59 -3.05 -7.90 -14.43
N VAL A 60 -3.60 -7.37 -13.35
CA VAL A 60 -4.82 -7.87 -12.72
C VAL A 60 -5.96 -6.90 -13.02
N HIS A 61 -7.14 -7.41 -13.33
CA HIS A 61 -8.31 -6.54 -13.54
C HIS A 61 -8.51 -5.61 -12.34
N ILE A 62 -8.80 -4.34 -12.59
CA ILE A 62 -8.82 -3.30 -11.56
C ILE A 62 -9.78 -3.63 -10.40
N SER A 63 -10.93 -4.26 -10.69
CA SER A 63 -11.90 -4.70 -9.68
C SER A 63 -11.47 -5.92 -8.84
N HIS A 64 -10.39 -6.61 -9.24
CA HIS A 64 -9.92 -7.84 -8.59
C HIS A 64 -8.64 -7.64 -7.78
N GLN A 65 -8.16 -6.39 -7.65
CA GLN A 65 -6.96 -6.09 -6.88
C GLN A 65 -7.10 -6.51 -5.39
N PRO A 66 -5.99 -6.84 -4.70
CA PRO A 66 -6.01 -7.34 -3.33
C PRO A 66 -6.74 -6.48 -2.31
N ALA A 67 -6.83 -5.15 -2.52
CA ALA A 67 -7.57 -4.25 -1.65
C ALA A 67 -9.05 -4.68 -1.48
N PHE A 68 -9.68 -5.20 -2.54
CA PHE A 68 -11.08 -5.60 -2.53
C PHE A 68 -11.37 -6.94 -1.84
N ASP A 69 -10.34 -7.64 -1.35
CA ASP A 69 -10.52 -8.76 -0.41
C ASP A 69 -10.94 -8.28 0.98
N HIS A 70 -10.76 -6.99 1.27
CA HIS A 70 -11.15 -6.42 2.54
C HIS A 70 -12.69 -6.33 2.65
N PRO A 71 -13.31 -6.84 3.73
CA PRO A 71 -14.78 -6.86 3.88
C PRO A 71 -15.45 -5.49 3.68
N TYR A 72 -14.83 -4.40 4.15
CA TYR A 72 -15.35 -3.04 4.01
C TYR A 72 -15.19 -2.43 2.60
N LEU A 73 -14.44 -3.07 1.71
CA LEU A 73 -14.26 -2.61 0.33
C LEU A 73 -15.03 -3.48 -0.67
N LYS A 74 -15.85 -4.41 -0.19
CA LYS A 74 -16.80 -5.15 -1.04
C LYS A 74 -17.77 -4.16 -1.66
N ASN A 75 -17.89 -4.18 -2.98
CA ASN A 75 -18.73 -3.27 -3.79
C ASN A 75 -18.30 -1.80 -3.79
N HIS A 76 -17.04 -1.51 -3.48
CA HIS A 76 -16.51 -0.15 -3.61
C HIS A 76 -16.53 0.30 -5.08
N THR A 77 -17.08 1.48 -5.34
CA THR A 77 -17.04 2.11 -6.67
C THR A 77 -15.68 2.74 -6.86
N ILE A 78 -14.92 2.23 -7.84
CA ILE A 78 -13.58 2.72 -8.14
C ILE A 78 -13.70 4.11 -8.77
N GLN A 79 -13.10 5.09 -8.12
CA GLN A 79 -13.01 6.43 -8.69
C GLN A 79 -11.92 6.43 -9.77
N MET A 80 -12.34 6.68 -11.01
CA MET A 80 -11.42 6.82 -12.14
C MET A 80 -10.92 8.26 -12.22
N ARG A 81 -9.80 8.44 -12.94
CA ARG A 81 -9.27 9.77 -13.21
C ARG A 81 -10.37 10.64 -13.84
N PRO A 82 -10.63 11.87 -13.34
CA PRO A 82 -11.61 12.76 -13.94
C PRO A 82 -11.25 13.06 -15.40
N ASN A 83 -12.26 13.12 -16.27
CA ASN A 83 -12.08 13.52 -17.67
C ASN A 83 -11.77 15.01 -17.83
N TYR A 84 -12.04 15.80 -16.78
CA TYR A 84 -11.82 17.23 -16.75
C TYR A 84 -11.00 17.57 -15.52
N HIS A 85 -9.85 18.20 -15.74
CA HIS A 85 -9.10 18.87 -14.69
C HIS A 85 -9.29 20.36 -15.00
N PRO A 86 -9.87 21.18 -14.10
CA PRO A 86 -9.90 22.61 -14.34
C PRO A 86 -8.45 23.07 -14.49
N GLU A 87 -8.12 23.65 -15.64
CA GLU A 87 -6.81 24.23 -15.91
C GLU A 87 -6.58 25.37 -14.92
N GLY A 88 -5.96 25.06 -13.80
CA GLY A 88 -5.48 26.04 -12.84
C GLY A 88 -3.98 26.14 -12.98
N LEU A 89 -3.49 27.18 -13.65
CA LEU A 89 -2.13 27.79 -13.61
C LEU A 89 -0.87 26.90 -13.67
N TYR A 90 -1.03 25.59 -13.70
CA TYR A 90 0.00 24.59 -13.89
C TYR A 90 -0.29 23.97 -15.25
N GLU A 91 -0.18 24.78 -16.31
CA GLU A 91 0.11 24.19 -17.61
C GLU A 91 1.35 23.33 -17.40
N GLU A 92 1.13 22.04 -17.56
CA GLU A 92 2.17 21.05 -17.69
C GLU A 92 2.96 21.43 -18.95
N SER A 93 3.96 22.30 -18.79
CA SER A 93 5.09 22.45 -19.71
C SER A 93 5.96 21.19 -19.71
N LYS A 94 5.32 20.02 -19.81
CA LYS A 94 5.92 18.77 -20.26
C LYS A 94 5.45 18.46 -21.68
N ALA A 95 5.62 19.42 -22.57
CA ALA A 95 5.51 19.15 -23.99
C ALA A 95 6.39 20.08 -24.85
N SER A 96 7.64 20.35 -24.46
CA SER A 96 8.69 20.74 -25.41
C SER A 96 10.06 20.87 -24.75
N SER A 97 10.72 19.74 -24.47
CA SER A 97 12.18 19.71 -24.42
C SER A 97 12.69 18.41 -25.03
N SER A 98 13.04 18.52 -26.32
CA SER A 98 14.19 17.88 -26.96
C SER A 98 14.63 16.50 -26.44
N GLY A 99 14.29 15.44 -27.18
CA GLY A 99 15.22 14.34 -27.52
C GLY A 99 15.92 13.54 -26.42
N GLY A 100 15.54 13.67 -25.14
CA GLY A 100 16.11 12.90 -24.03
C GLY A 100 15.22 11.74 -23.63
N GLU A 101 15.78 10.52 -23.54
CA GLU A 101 15.09 9.36 -22.99
C GLU A 101 14.54 9.68 -21.59
N ARG A 102 13.21 9.60 -21.43
CA ARG A 102 12.58 9.75 -20.12
C ARG A 102 13.13 8.62 -19.24
N PRO A 103 13.75 8.90 -18.08
CA PRO A 103 14.27 7.84 -17.23
C PRO A 103 13.13 6.87 -16.88
N MET A 104 13.29 5.61 -17.25
CA MET A 104 12.33 4.55 -16.96
C MET A 104 12.19 4.42 -15.44
N ALA A 105 11.05 4.86 -14.89
CA ALA A 105 10.85 4.90 -13.44
C ALA A 105 10.95 3.53 -12.75
N GLN A 106 10.69 2.44 -13.50
CA GLN A 106 10.81 1.05 -13.04
C GLN A 106 11.23 0.15 -14.22
N LEU A 107 12.12 -0.81 -13.97
CA LEU A 107 12.77 -1.67 -15.00
C LEU A 107 11.78 -2.48 -15.84
N TRP A 108 10.70 -2.98 -15.24
CA TRP A 108 9.72 -3.83 -15.94
C TRP A 108 9.02 -3.13 -17.11
N HIS A 109 8.99 -1.79 -17.14
CA HIS A 109 8.42 -1.02 -18.26
C HIS A 109 9.16 -1.25 -19.58
N GLN A 110 10.41 -1.74 -19.54
CA GLN A 110 11.17 -2.12 -20.74
C GLN A 110 10.49 -3.27 -21.50
N ASN A 111 9.80 -4.16 -20.79
CA ASN A 111 9.17 -5.35 -21.35
C ASN A 111 7.66 -5.14 -21.61
N GLY A 112 7.19 -3.89 -21.51
CA GLY A 112 5.87 -3.46 -21.93
C GLY A 112 5.02 -2.87 -20.81
N ARG A 113 3.70 -2.84 -21.06
CA ARG A 113 2.71 -2.22 -20.19
C ARG A 113 1.51 -3.13 -19.99
N CYS A 114 0.78 -2.88 -18.90
CA CYS A 114 -0.50 -3.52 -18.64
C CYS A 114 -1.60 -2.91 -19.51
N PRO A 115 -2.56 -3.73 -20.00
CA PRO A 115 -3.70 -3.24 -20.77
C PRO A 115 -4.60 -2.33 -19.93
N GLU A 116 -5.41 -1.51 -20.60
CA GLU A 116 -6.38 -0.64 -19.92
C GLU A 116 -7.36 -1.46 -19.08
N GLY A 117 -7.84 -0.88 -17.97
CA GLY A 117 -8.70 -1.58 -17.01
C GLY A 117 -7.97 -2.59 -16.11
N THR A 118 -6.64 -2.67 -16.18
CA THR A 118 -5.83 -3.52 -15.30
C THR A 118 -4.81 -2.73 -14.50
N VAL A 119 -4.39 -3.29 -13.37
CA VAL A 119 -3.35 -2.74 -12.49
C VAL A 119 -2.14 -3.68 -12.47
N PRO A 120 -0.90 -3.14 -12.58
CA PRO A 120 0.31 -3.95 -12.45
C PRO A 120 0.53 -4.33 -10.98
N ILE A 121 0.67 -5.64 -10.70
CA ILE A 121 0.92 -6.17 -9.35
C ILE A 121 2.11 -7.12 -9.42
N ARG A 122 3.15 -6.86 -8.62
CA ARG A 122 4.29 -7.79 -8.49
C ARG A 122 3.84 -9.12 -7.87
N ARG A 123 4.08 -10.22 -8.58
CA ARG A 123 3.73 -11.58 -8.14
C ARG A 123 4.52 -11.96 -6.90
N THR A 124 3.82 -12.46 -5.87
CA THR A 124 4.46 -13.01 -4.67
C THR A 124 4.91 -14.44 -4.96
N ARG A 125 6.21 -14.74 -4.79
CA ARG A 125 6.79 -16.08 -4.92
C ARG A 125 6.83 -16.80 -3.58
N LYS A 126 7.11 -18.10 -3.62
CA LYS A 126 7.28 -18.93 -2.41
C LYS A 126 8.36 -18.36 -1.49
N ASP A 127 9.49 -17.97 -2.06
CA ASP A 127 10.66 -17.50 -1.32
C ASP A 127 10.40 -16.14 -0.65
N ASP A 128 9.53 -15.31 -1.23
CA ASP A 128 9.09 -14.05 -0.62
C ASP A 128 8.40 -14.28 0.73
N LEU A 129 7.55 -15.32 0.80
CA LEU A 129 6.84 -15.68 2.02
C LEU A 129 7.75 -16.36 3.05
N LEU A 130 8.72 -17.14 2.60
CA LEU A 130 9.68 -17.83 3.48
C LEU A 130 10.71 -16.87 4.08
N ARG A 131 11.06 -15.79 3.36
CA ARG A 131 11.94 -14.72 3.86
C ARG A 131 11.29 -13.87 4.94
N ALA A 132 9.96 -13.78 4.97
CA ALA A 132 9.27 -13.04 6.02
C ALA A 132 9.32 -13.80 7.35
N SER A 133 9.45 -13.06 8.46
CA SER A 133 9.40 -13.64 9.82
C SER A 133 8.13 -14.43 10.12
N SER A 134 7.05 -14.18 9.38
CA SER A 134 5.90 -15.07 9.31
C SER A 134 5.10 -14.79 8.05
N MET A 135 4.52 -15.83 7.44
CA MET A 135 3.60 -15.70 6.29
C MET A 135 2.46 -14.70 6.57
N ARG A 136 1.94 -14.68 7.81
CA ARG A 136 0.86 -13.75 8.21
C ARG A 136 1.29 -12.28 8.24
N ARG A 137 2.58 -12.00 8.41
CA ARG A 137 3.14 -10.64 8.47
C ARG A 137 3.72 -10.17 7.14
N TYR A 138 3.84 -11.04 6.14
CA TYR A 138 4.29 -10.63 4.80
C TYR A 138 3.41 -9.49 4.28
N GLY A 139 4.04 -8.44 3.74
CA GLY A 139 3.36 -7.23 3.24
C GLY A 139 2.73 -6.33 4.31
N ARG A 140 2.79 -6.66 5.60
CA ARG A 140 2.26 -5.80 6.67
C ARG A 140 3.32 -4.81 7.15
N LYS A 141 2.93 -3.54 7.29
CA LYS A 141 3.77 -2.51 7.93
C LYS A 141 4.18 -3.00 9.33
N ARG A 142 5.48 -2.91 9.65
CA ARG A 142 5.96 -3.17 11.01
C ARG A 142 5.29 -2.15 11.92
N ARG A 143 4.57 -2.62 12.93
CA ARG A 143 4.11 -1.76 14.03
C ARG A 143 5.34 -1.33 14.82
N ALA A 144 6.05 -0.32 14.35
CA ALA A 144 6.80 0.51 15.26
C ALA A 144 5.74 1.23 16.09
N ALA A 145 5.73 1.03 17.40
CA ALA A 145 5.16 2.05 18.26
C ALA A 145 5.97 3.30 17.92
N ALA A 146 5.36 4.26 17.22
CA ALA A 146 5.96 5.58 17.16
C ALA A 146 6.10 5.98 18.63
N ASN A 147 7.32 6.17 19.11
CA ASN A 147 7.53 6.84 20.39
C ASN A 147 7.17 8.29 20.12
N PRO A 148 6.01 8.80 20.58
CA PRO A 148 5.59 10.16 20.29
C PRO A 148 6.44 11.18 21.08
N MET A 149 7.34 10.71 21.95
CA MET A 149 8.17 11.51 22.85
C MET A 149 9.54 11.87 22.25
N SER A 150 9.57 12.37 21.01
CA SER A 150 10.75 13.09 20.48
C SER A 150 10.53 14.60 20.44
N VAL A 151 9.66 15.12 21.33
CA VAL A 151 9.49 16.56 21.52
C VAL A 151 10.47 16.99 22.60
N SER A 152 11.36 17.94 22.26
CA SER A 152 12.22 18.60 23.25
C SER A 152 11.33 19.32 24.27
N PRO A 153 11.50 19.09 25.59
CA PRO A 153 10.70 19.75 26.64
C PRO A 153 10.81 21.29 26.64
N THR A 154 11.73 21.87 25.87
CA THR A 154 11.98 23.31 25.80
C THR A 154 10.91 24.10 25.03
N MET A 155 9.94 23.43 24.38
CA MET A 155 8.82 24.07 23.65
C MET A 155 7.51 24.14 24.47
N LEU A 156 7.55 23.83 25.78
CA LEU A 156 6.34 23.68 26.61
C LEU A 156 5.85 24.98 27.29
N ASN A 157 6.46 26.13 27.01
CA ASN A 157 6.22 27.33 27.83
C ASN A 157 5.48 28.48 27.15
N GLU A 158 4.75 28.22 26.07
CA GLU A 158 3.78 29.15 25.52
C GLU A 158 2.43 28.44 25.50
N GLY A 159 1.35 29.08 25.96
CA GLY A 159 -0.01 28.53 25.97
C GLY A 159 -0.59 28.36 24.56
N GLY A 160 0.10 27.64 23.69
CA GLY A 160 -0.03 27.67 22.24
C GLY A 160 -0.20 26.29 21.62
N HIS A 161 -0.74 26.33 20.41
CA HIS A 161 -1.15 25.22 19.55
C HIS A 161 -0.27 23.98 19.60
N GLN A 162 -0.89 22.80 19.73
CA GLN A 162 -0.20 21.51 19.57
C GLN A 162 0.11 21.27 18.10
N HIS A 163 1.40 21.16 17.76
CA HIS A 163 1.84 20.95 16.39
C HIS A 163 2.96 19.90 16.31
N ALA A 164 3.07 19.25 15.15
CA ALA A 164 4.19 18.40 14.80
C ALA A 164 4.86 18.99 13.55
N ILE A 165 6.16 19.29 13.65
CA ILE A 165 6.94 19.88 12.57
C ILE A 165 8.06 18.93 12.16
N ALA A 166 8.25 18.80 10.86
CA ALA A 166 9.47 18.27 10.26
C ALA A 166 10.08 19.39 9.40
N TYR A 167 11.36 19.67 9.58
CA TYR A 167 12.07 20.72 8.85
C TYR A 167 13.44 20.22 8.39
N VAL A 168 13.99 20.90 7.39
CA VAL A 168 15.35 20.70 6.88
C VAL A 168 16.03 22.06 6.76
N GLN A 169 17.29 22.15 7.16
CA GLN A 169 18.10 23.37 7.12
C GLN A 169 19.53 23.03 6.70
N GLY A 170 20.25 24.02 6.16
CA GLY A 170 21.69 23.94 5.89
C GLY A 170 22.08 23.90 4.42
N ASP A 171 21.13 23.66 3.49
CA ASP A 171 21.40 23.65 2.06
C ASP A 171 20.49 24.61 1.28
N LYS A 172 20.83 24.81 0.00
CA LYS A 172 20.00 25.57 -0.95
C LYS A 172 18.92 24.65 -1.55
N TYR A 173 17.66 24.93 -1.24
CA TYR A 173 16.51 24.18 -1.76
C TYR A 173 15.80 24.95 -2.88
N TYR A 174 15.40 24.26 -3.95
CA TYR A 174 14.72 24.85 -5.11
C TYR A 174 13.21 24.59 -5.14
N GLY A 175 12.69 23.88 -4.13
CA GLY A 175 11.28 23.56 -4.01
C GLY A 175 11.04 22.48 -2.96
N ALA A 176 9.78 22.26 -2.62
CA ALA A 176 9.37 21.24 -1.68
C ALA A 176 8.11 20.52 -2.18
N LYS A 177 7.98 19.24 -1.84
CA LYS A 177 6.79 18.43 -2.10
C LYS A 177 6.45 17.64 -0.85
N ALA A 178 5.23 17.82 -0.36
CA ALA A 178 4.68 17.04 0.75
C ALA A 178 3.47 16.24 0.29
N THR A 179 3.22 15.10 0.93
CA THR A 179 1.94 14.38 0.84
C THR A 179 1.36 14.33 2.24
N ILE A 180 0.26 15.06 2.42
CA ILE A 180 -0.39 15.26 3.71
C ILE A 180 -1.71 14.50 3.67
N ASN A 181 -1.91 13.57 4.59
CA ASN A 181 -3.20 12.88 4.73
C ASN A 181 -4.04 13.62 5.77
N VAL A 182 -5.17 14.18 5.35
CA VAL A 182 -6.15 14.83 6.22
C VAL A 182 -7.35 13.88 6.37
N TRP A 183 -7.75 13.58 7.61
CA TRP A 183 -8.89 12.69 7.87
C TRP A 183 -9.86 13.31 8.87
N ALA A 184 -11.02 13.74 8.35
CA ALA A 184 -12.19 14.21 9.10
C ALA A 184 -11.85 14.98 10.40
N PRO A 185 -11.10 16.08 10.31
CA PRO A 185 -10.70 16.82 11.50
C PRO A 185 -11.93 17.50 12.12
N LYS A 186 -11.97 17.46 13.44
CA LYS A 186 -13.03 18.03 14.26
C LYS A 186 -12.43 19.12 15.13
N ILE A 187 -13.23 20.14 15.40
CA ILE A 187 -12.94 21.24 16.31
C ILE A 187 -14.03 21.24 17.37
N GLU A 188 -13.66 21.42 18.63
CA GLU A 188 -14.55 21.30 19.78
C GLU A 188 -14.95 22.67 20.35
N GLN A 189 -14.09 23.68 20.24
CA GLN A 189 -14.32 25.02 20.82
C GLN A 189 -14.38 26.13 19.78
N PRO A 190 -15.16 27.22 20.00
CA PRO A 190 -15.09 28.44 19.19
C PRO A 190 -13.68 29.03 19.20
N ASN A 191 -13.20 29.51 18.04
CA ASN A 191 -11.83 29.98 17.83
C ASN A 191 -10.75 28.87 17.87
N GLU A 192 -11.15 27.59 17.80
CA GLU A 192 -10.22 26.49 17.56
C GLU A 192 -10.02 26.27 16.06
N PHE A 193 -8.78 25.97 15.67
CA PHE A 193 -8.47 25.54 14.30
C PHE A 193 -7.58 24.30 14.29
N SER A 194 -7.73 23.51 13.23
CA SER A 194 -6.83 22.40 12.88
C SER A 194 -6.17 22.72 11.54
N LEU A 195 -4.84 22.59 11.48
CA LEU A 195 -4.01 22.99 10.34
C LEU A 195 -3.08 21.86 9.92
N SER A 196 -2.92 21.68 8.62
CA SER A 196 -1.87 20.83 8.07
C SER A 196 -1.29 21.48 6.83
N GLN A 197 -0.01 21.84 6.89
CA GLN A 197 0.62 22.68 5.87
C GLN A 197 2.08 22.34 5.60
N LEU A 198 2.56 22.80 4.45
CA LEU A 198 3.95 22.89 4.06
C LEU A 198 4.30 24.38 3.95
N TRP A 199 5.41 24.78 4.56
CA TRP A 199 6.00 26.11 4.41
C TRP A 199 7.35 26.04 3.69
N ILE A 200 7.65 27.06 2.90
CA ILE A 200 8.98 27.34 2.35
C ILE A 200 9.36 28.72 2.85
N LEU A 201 10.46 28.81 3.59
CA LEU A 201 10.95 30.04 4.18
C LEU A 201 12.19 30.51 3.42
N GLY A 202 12.29 31.81 3.17
CA GLY A 202 13.49 32.49 2.67
C GLY A 202 13.78 33.72 3.52
N GLY A 203 15.06 34.02 3.76
CA GLY A 203 15.47 35.11 4.67
C GLY A 203 15.63 34.67 6.12
N SER A 204 15.83 35.64 7.02
CA SER A 204 16.13 35.45 8.44
C SER A 204 14.93 35.79 9.33
N PHE A 205 14.70 35.00 10.38
CA PHE A 205 13.65 35.27 11.36
C PHE A 205 13.87 36.64 12.03
N GLY A 206 12.87 37.50 11.99
CA GLY A 206 12.90 38.84 12.61
C GLY A 206 13.51 39.94 11.73
N GLU A 207 13.97 39.63 10.52
CA GLU A 207 14.52 40.61 9.58
C GLU A 207 13.77 40.59 8.24
N ASP A 208 14.13 39.70 7.33
CA ASP A 208 13.67 39.65 5.93
C ASP A 208 12.97 38.33 5.58
N LEU A 209 12.23 37.78 6.56
CA LEU A 209 11.52 36.52 6.40
C LEU A 209 10.39 36.62 5.37
N ASN A 210 10.49 35.80 4.34
CA ASN A 210 9.45 35.54 3.36
C ASN A 210 9.00 34.07 3.49
N SER A 211 7.69 33.84 3.55
CA SER A 211 7.12 32.48 3.57
C SER A 211 6.16 32.24 2.40
N ILE A 212 6.20 31.01 1.86
CA ILE A 212 5.17 30.46 0.98
C ILE A 212 4.57 29.26 1.71
N GLU A 213 3.26 29.28 1.92
CA GLU A 213 2.57 28.27 2.71
C GLU A 213 1.42 27.67 1.90
N ALA A 214 1.28 26.34 1.94
CA ALA A 214 0.22 25.63 1.26
C ALA A 214 -0.26 24.44 2.11
N GLY A 215 -1.57 24.29 2.24
CA GLY A 215 -2.12 23.29 3.15
C GLY A 215 -3.64 23.28 3.23
N TRP A 216 -4.14 22.71 4.31
CA TRP A 216 -5.55 22.58 4.64
C TRP A 216 -5.82 23.07 6.06
N GLN A 217 -6.91 23.80 6.25
CA GLN A 217 -7.33 24.36 7.54
C GLN A 217 -8.83 24.16 7.74
N VAL A 218 -9.23 23.85 8.98
CA VAL A 218 -10.61 24.00 9.46
C VAL A 218 -10.62 24.81 10.74
N GLN A 219 -11.60 25.72 10.85
CA GLN A 219 -11.78 26.65 11.96
C GLN A 219 -13.27 26.78 12.32
N SER A 220 -13.55 27.25 13.54
CA SER A 220 -14.90 27.51 14.08
C SER A 220 -15.13 28.99 14.31
#